data_AF-A0A2G4JIZ2-F1
#
_entry.id   AF-A0A2G4JIZ2-F1
#
_cell.length_a   1.000
_cell.length_b   1.000
_cell.length_c   1.000
_cell.angle_alpha   90.00
_cell.angle_beta   90.00
_cell.angle_gamma   90.00
#
_symmetry.space_group_name_H-M   'P 1'
#
loop_
_entity.id
_entity.type
_entity.pdbx_description
1 polymer ?
#
loop_
_entity_poly.entity_id
_entity_poly.type
_entity_poly.pdbx_seq_one_letter_code
_entity_poly.pdbx_strand_id
1 'polypeptide(L)'
;MRRVLVLVTLLAFPVELPGQSTTGLQVTITLPDEAQQPTPVSRHVLLISDNPATTIPKRVLTGPDGEVSIPLVPGSYTVESDRPAVLAGQSYAWTQMIDVVAGRTVTLALTAANAEITAAPEAASPTEASISRSDPSFLPTKWLGSVMAIWSPTTRTTGFLVDARGLIATRGLAAAKGATVAVQLSGEQKVSARVLSSDPARDVAIVWVHPSAVVGRVPIPLSCQSPPTVNGKEEITALTAPLWRLAESASGEVTGSSPFALETDLRLGFGGAGGPVFNDAGVVVGLTAVAPDTDRNRSGEVMIVGAGILCAAVAAAQAALLSGTPPELVALPVEPSRGSAAGETAQAASPITPPVLSSDDFDIAIITPRVIQQARESDRTGGRGGRSPEAEARIGRLTEFGDWSEYFADLPPVIAVRVTPKLVEGFWKRVAREAARTQGADLPPFKNFKSSFLRLRVACGATDVVAIQPFVVEHRTSDTKLVREGLYVFDPAAFGPSCGRVTLSIYSEKAPEKADTITIDASLLGPPRAQ
;
A
#
# COMPACT_ATOMS: atom_id res chain seq x y z
N MET A 1 47.89 -36.15 58.07
CA MET A 1 48.92 -35.52 57.21
C MET A 1 48.33 -35.30 55.83
N ARG A 2 48.62 -34.12 55.27
CA ARG A 2 48.06 -33.41 54.10
C ARG A 2 47.70 -34.29 52.88
N ARG A 3 46.48 -34.14 52.34
CA ARG A 3 46.20 -34.38 50.92
C ARG A 3 46.08 -33.01 50.23
N VAL A 4 46.93 -32.82 49.23
CA VAL A 4 47.09 -31.60 48.44
C VAL A 4 45.86 -31.41 47.55
N LEU A 5 45.28 -30.21 47.60
CA LEU A 5 44.22 -29.75 46.70
C LEU A 5 44.91 -29.11 45.48
N VAL A 6 44.75 -29.71 44.29
CA VAL A 6 45.14 -29.07 43.02
C VAL A 6 43.91 -28.37 42.47
N LEU A 7 43.94 -27.04 42.48
CA LEU A 7 42.91 -26.17 41.92
C LEU A 7 43.21 -25.98 40.43
N VAL A 8 42.36 -26.53 39.55
CA VAL A 8 42.42 -26.26 38.10
C VAL A 8 41.53 -25.06 37.82
N THR A 9 42.15 -23.89 37.63
CA THR A 9 41.50 -22.69 37.10
C THR A 9 41.26 -22.84 35.60
N LEU A 10 40.02 -23.10 35.19
CA LEU A 10 39.58 -22.92 33.80
C LEU A 10 39.51 -21.42 33.50
N LEU A 11 40.43 -20.93 32.68
CA LEU A 11 40.34 -19.63 32.03
C LEU A 11 39.20 -19.67 31.00
N ALA A 12 38.08 -19.03 31.30
CA ALA A 12 37.03 -18.74 30.33
C ALA A 12 37.52 -17.58 29.44
N PHE A 13 37.87 -17.90 28.19
CA PHE A 13 38.01 -16.87 27.15
C PHE A 13 36.61 -16.40 26.75
N PRO A 14 36.35 -15.08 26.63
CA PRO A 14 35.13 -14.60 26.00
C PRO A 14 35.18 -15.03 24.53
N VAL A 15 34.25 -15.90 24.14
CA VAL A 15 33.96 -16.15 22.73
C VAL A 15 33.17 -14.93 22.26
N GLU A 16 33.85 -13.99 21.61
CA GLU A 16 33.17 -13.00 20.78
C GLU A 16 32.46 -13.76 19.66
N LEU A 17 31.12 -13.77 19.71
CA LEU A 17 30.29 -14.21 18.61
C LEU A 17 30.59 -13.29 17.41
N PRO A 18 30.98 -13.80 16.23
CA PRO A 18 31.10 -12.95 15.06
C PRO A 18 29.73 -12.33 14.80
N GLY A 19 29.70 -10.99 14.80
CA GLY A 19 28.51 -10.22 14.44
C GLY A 19 27.93 -10.71 13.13
N GLN A 20 26.61 -10.82 13.07
CA GLN A 20 25.87 -11.15 11.87
C GLN A 20 26.40 -10.31 10.71
N SER A 21 26.88 -10.99 9.68
CA SER A 21 27.52 -10.36 8.53
C SER A 21 26.48 -9.57 7.76
N THR A 22 26.41 -8.25 7.98
CA THR A 22 25.55 -7.34 7.22
C THR A 22 25.99 -7.35 5.76
N THR A 23 25.24 -8.07 4.93
CA THR A 23 25.41 -8.02 3.47
C THR A 23 24.57 -6.85 2.97
N GLY A 24 25.22 -5.88 2.33
CA GLY A 24 24.54 -4.66 1.92
C GLY A 24 25.49 -3.63 1.33
N LEU A 25 24.91 -2.52 0.91
CA LEU A 25 25.60 -1.38 0.33
C LEU A 25 25.49 -0.19 1.27
N GLN A 26 26.62 0.41 1.65
CA GLN A 26 26.67 1.72 2.29
C GLN A 26 27.08 2.75 1.25
N VAL A 27 26.23 3.75 1.02
CA VAL A 27 26.50 4.86 0.10
C VAL A 27 26.70 6.13 0.90
N THR A 28 27.73 6.89 0.54
CA THR A 28 27.99 8.24 1.07
C THR A 28 28.11 9.21 -0.09
N ILE A 29 27.41 10.35 -0.03
CA ILE A 29 27.48 11.38 -1.08
C ILE A 29 28.04 12.67 -0.50
N THR A 30 29.19 13.09 -1.03
CA THR A 30 29.88 14.32 -0.61
C THR A 30 30.37 15.11 -1.81
N LEU A 31 30.01 16.39 -1.87
CA LEU A 31 30.39 17.32 -2.93
C LEU A 31 31.13 18.52 -2.34
N PRO A 32 32.10 19.12 -3.07
CA PRO A 32 32.76 20.35 -2.63
C PRO A 32 31.80 21.55 -2.69
N ASP A 33 31.76 22.36 -1.63
CA ASP A 33 31.07 23.66 -1.65
C ASP A 33 31.92 24.76 -2.31
N GLU A 34 31.43 26.00 -2.32
CA GLU A 34 32.15 27.16 -2.87
C GLU A 34 33.50 27.42 -2.17
N ALA A 35 33.67 26.98 -0.92
CA ALA A 35 34.92 27.05 -0.15
C ALA A 35 35.80 25.79 -0.31
N GLN A 36 35.45 24.89 -1.23
CA GLN A 36 36.10 23.60 -1.49
C GLN A 36 36.05 22.62 -0.31
N GLN A 37 35.13 22.81 0.63
CA GLN A 37 34.93 21.90 1.76
C GLN A 37 33.95 20.78 1.39
N PRO A 38 34.21 19.54 1.85
CA PRO A 38 33.33 18.41 1.58
C PRO A 38 31.99 18.60 2.32
N THR A 39 30.94 18.80 1.54
CA THR A 39 29.57 18.99 2.02
C THR A 39 28.74 17.75 1.70
N PRO A 40 28.07 17.14 2.69
CA PRO A 40 27.22 16.00 2.45
C PRO A 40 25.98 16.39 1.63
N VAL A 41 25.63 15.56 0.64
CA VAL A 41 24.42 15.76 -0.16
C VAL A 41 23.26 15.04 0.51
N SER A 42 22.54 15.78 1.34
CA SER A 42 21.41 15.25 2.09
C SER A 42 20.21 14.96 1.19
N ARG A 43 19.45 13.89 1.50
CA ARG A 43 18.17 13.57 0.85
C ARG A 43 18.24 13.45 -0.67
N HIS A 44 19.36 12.99 -1.19
CA HIS A 44 19.53 12.66 -2.61
C HIS A 44 18.87 11.32 -2.92
N VAL A 45 18.20 11.22 -4.07
CA VAL A 45 17.52 9.99 -4.49
C VAL A 45 18.41 9.18 -5.42
N LEU A 46 18.66 7.93 -5.04
CA LEU A 46 19.36 6.92 -5.82
C LEU A 46 18.39 5.84 -6.30
N LEU A 47 18.57 5.36 -7.53
CA LEU A 47 17.91 4.19 -8.09
C LEU A 47 18.91 3.03 -8.07
N ILE A 48 18.47 1.88 -7.56
CA ILE A 48 19.30 0.68 -7.48
C ILE A 48 18.60 -0.43 -8.25
N SER A 49 19.24 -0.94 -9.30
CA SER A 49 18.74 -2.05 -10.11
C SER A 49 19.75 -3.18 -10.19
N ASP A 50 19.28 -4.41 -10.44
CA ASP A 50 20.18 -5.52 -10.78
C ASP A 50 20.88 -5.21 -12.12
N ASN A 51 22.06 -5.79 -12.36
CA ASN A 51 22.78 -5.65 -13.61
C ASN A 51 22.96 -7.03 -14.29
N PRO A 52 22.26 -7.33 -15.41
CA PRO A 52 21.33 -6.46 -16.15
C PRO A 52 19.98 -6.28 -15.44
N ALA A 53 19.30 -5.15 -15.69
CA ALA A 53 18.04 -4.82 -15.01
C ALA A 53 16.91 -5.78 -15.40
N THR A 54 16.38 -6.52 -14.42
CA THR A 54 15.26 -7.45 -14.61
C THR A 54 13.97 -7.03 -13.90
N THR A 55 14.06 -6.04 -13.01
CA THR A 55 12.96 -5.52 -12.20
C THR A 55 13.00 -3.99 -12.13
N ILE A 56 11.95 -3.37 -11.58
CA ILE A 56 11.90 -1.91 -11.41
C ILE A 56 12.96 -1.50 -10.38
N PRO A 57 13.79 -0.47 -10.66
CA PRO A 57 14.82 0.00 -9.74
C PRO A 57 14.26 0.41 -8.37
N LYS A 58 14.92 -0.01 -7.30
CA LYS A 58 14.63 0.39 -5.93
C LYS A 58 15.09 1.82 -5.68
N ARG A 59 14.14 2.70 -5.37
CA ARG A 59 14.41 4.10 -4.98
C ARG A 59 14.85 4.18 -3.53
N VAL A 60 15.96 4.87 -3.26
CA VAL A 60 16.54 5.03 -1.93
C VAL A 60 16.93 6.50 -1.72
N LEU A 61 16.64 7.03 -0.53
CA LEU A 61 16.92 8.41 -0.16
C LEU A 61 18.10 8.47 0.83
N THR A 62 19.06 9.37 0.63
CA THR A 62 20.13 9.59 1.62
C THR A 62 19.64 10.30 2.87
N GLY A 63 20.32 10.05 3.99
CA GLY A 63 20.12 10.72 5.26
C GLY A 63 20.52 12.20 5.24
N PRO A 64 20.30 12.93 6.35
CA PRO A 64 20.71 14.34 6.48
C PRO A 64 22.25 14.53 6.44
N ASP A 65 22.99 13.47 6.70
CA ASP A 65 24.45 13.34 6.63
C ASP A 65 24.96 12.88 5.25
N GLY A 66 24.06 12.71 4.27
CA GLY A 66 24.42 12.22 2.93
C GLY A 66 24.74 10.73 2.88
N GLU A 67 24.43 9.98 3.93
CA GLU A 67 24.70 8.54 4.01
C GLU A 67 23.42 7.70 3.90
N VAL A 68 23.54 6.48 3.37
CA VAL A 68 22.46 5.48 3.43
C VAL A 68 23.01 4.06 3.41
N SER A 69 22.41 3.19 4.22
CA SER A 69 22.70 1.75 4.25
C SER A 69 21.54 0.97 3.66
N ILE A 70 21.81 0.17 2.63
CA ILE A 70 20.83 -0.58 1.86
C ILE A 70 21.10 -2.07 2.02
N PRO A 71 20.16 -2.86 2.56
CA PRO A 71 20.26 -4.30 2.54
C PRO A 71 20.07 -4.78 1.09
N LEU A 72 21.07 -5.49 0.57
CA LEU A 72 21.07 -6.10 -0.76
C LEU A 72 21.50 -7.56 -0.63
N VAL A 73 20.92 -8.42 -1.47
CA VAL A 73 21.40 -9.80 -1.61
C VAL A 73 22.69 -9.80 -2.43
N PRO A 74 23.51 -10.87 -2.39
CA PRO A 74 24.67 -10.97 -3.25
C PRO A 74 24.27 -10.93 -4.73
N GLY A 75 24.93 -10.09 -5.52
CA GLY A 75 24.57 -9.83 -6.91
C GLY A 75 25.30 -8.62 -7.50
N SER A 76 25.17 -8.41 -8.81
CA SER A 76 25.67 -7.22 -9.50
C SER A 76 24.56 -6.19 -9.61
N TYR A 77 24.87 -4.93 -9.31
CA TYR A 77 23.91 -3.84 -9.24
C TYR A 77 24.40 -2.59 -9.96
N THR A 78 23.47 -1.82 -10.51
CA THR A 78 23.67 -0.46 -10.97
C THR A 78 23.04 0.51 -9.97
N VAL A 79 23.82 1.47 -9.49
CA VAL A 79 23.42 2.56 -8.61
C VAL A 79 23.49 3.84 -9.41
N GLU A 80 22.34 4.50 -9.62
CA GLU A 80 22.25 5.72 -10.43
C GLU A 80 21.52 6.85 -9.70
N SER A 81 21.86 8.08 -10.04
CA SER A 81 21.08 9.25 -9.62
C SER A 81 19.72 9.24 -10.29
N ASP A 82 18.64 9.42 -9.52
CA ASP A 82 17.33 9.69 -10.10
C ASP A 82 17.30 11.03 -10.85
N ARG A 83 17.97 12.03 -10.28
CA ARG A 83 18.19 13.36 -10.86
C ARG A 83 19.59 13.87 -10.48
N PRO A 84 20.19 14.80 -11.25
CA PRO A 84 21.47 15.40 -10.86
C PRO A 84 21.36 16.17 -9.54
N ALA A 85 22.34 16.01 -8.64
CA ALA A 85 22.48 16.85 -7.46
C ALA A 85 23.04 18.22 -7.88
N VAL A 86 22.51 19.32 -7.35
CA VAL A 86 23.01 20.68 -7.66
C VAL A 86 23.73 21.26 -6.44
N LEU A 87 24.99 21.66 -6.61
CA LEU A 87 25.77 22.34 -5.60
C LEU A 87 26.76 23.32 -6.26
N ALA A 88 26.92 24.52 -5.69
CA ALA A 88 27.87 25.52 -6.16
C ALA A 88 27.77 25.83 -7.69
N GLY A 89 26.55 25.85 -8.24
CA GLY A 89 26.30 26.15 -9.66
C GLY A 89 26.63 25.01 -10.63
N GLN A 90 26.92 23.81 -10.15
CA GLN A 90 27.16 22.61 -10.96
C GLN A 90 26.13 21.51 -10.66
N SER A 91 25.78 20.73 -11.68
CA SER A 91 24.96 19.53 -11.55
C SER A 91 25.82 18.28 -11.65
N TYR A 92 25.60 17.34 -10.72
CA TYR A 92 26.36 16.11 -10.55
C TYR A 92 25.43 14.90 -10.65
N ALA A 93 25.64 14.04 -11.65
CA ALA A 93 24.92 12.79 -11.80
C ALA A 93 25.88 11.60 -11.66
N TRP A 94 25.42 10.51 -11.04
CA TRP A 94 26.23 9.30 -10.88
C TRP A 94 25.54 8.10 -11.53
N THR A 95 26.33 7.25 -12.17
CA THR A 95 25.93 5.89 -12.57
C THR A 95 27.11 4.97 -12.28
N GLN A 96 26.96 4.09 -11.29
CA GLN A 96 28.03 3.23 -10.78
C GLN A 96 27.57 1.78 -10.78
N MET A 97 28.40 0.89 -11.32
CA MET A 97 28.17 -0.56 -11.21
C MET A 97 28.95 -1.10 -10.03
N ILE A 98 28.32 -1.95 -9.22
CA ILE A 98 28.90 -2.55 -8.02
C ILE A 98 28.56 -4.03 -7.94
N ASP A 99 29.43 -4.81 -7.30
CA ASP A 99 29.19 -6.22 -7.00
C ASP A 99 29.10 -6.42 -5.48
N VAL A 100 27.94 -6.90 -5.01
CA VAL A 100 27.70 -7.21 -3.60
C VAL A 100 28.01 -8.69 -3.37
N VAL A 101 28.92 -8.97 -2.43
CA VAL A 101 29.37 -10.32 -2.09
C VAL A 101 28.80 -10.74 -0.74
N ALA A 102 28.37 -12.01 -0.62
CA ALA A 102 27.83 -12.57 0.62
C ALA A 102 28.74 -12.31 1.83
N GLY A 103 28.15 -11.80 2.91
CA GLY A 103 28.83 -11.56 4.18
C GLY A 103 29.75 -10.33 4.20
N ARG A 104 29.69 -9.46 3.19
CA ARG A 104 30.44 -8.19 3.16
C ARG A 104 29.51 -7.00 2.96
N THR A 105 29.83 -5.89 3.62
CA THR A 105 29.27 -4.57 3.31
C THR A 105 30.14 -3.91 2.26
N VAL A 106 29.54 -3.52 1.14
CA VAL A 106 30.20 -2.76 0.07
C VAL A 106 30.02 -1.28 0.37
N THR A 107 31.09 -0.49 0.28
CA THR A 107 31.03 0.97 0.46
C THR A 107 31.19 1.65 -0.89
N LEU A 108 30.28 2.58 -1.20
CA LEU A 108 30.30 3.39 -2.42
C LEU A 108 30.30 4.88 -2.04
N ALA A 109 31.38 5.58 -2.36
CA ALA A 109 31.46 7.02 -2.21
C ALA A 109 31.12 7.70 -3.54
N LEU A 110 30.05 8.50 -3.55
CA LEU A 110 29.65 9.33 -4.68
C LEU A 110 30.18 10.76 -4.44
N THR A 111 31.05 11.21 -5.33
CA THR A 111 31.79 12.47 -5.20
C THR A 111 31.87 13.18 -6.55
N ALA A 112 32.38 14.42 -6.56
CA ALA A 112 32.64 15.12 -7.82
C ALA A 112 33.59 14.35 -8.75
N ALA A 113 34.48 13.50 -8.21
CA ALA A 113 35.48 12.77 -9.01
C ALA A 113 34.89 11.63 -9.87
N ASN A 114 33.72 11.11 -9.50
CA ASN A 114 33.03 10.04 -10.22
C ASN A 114 31.61 10.44 -10.67
N ALA A 115 31.32 11.74 -10.67
CA ALA A 115 30.12 12.32 -11.22
C ALA A 115 30.31 12.70 -12.69
N GLU A 116 29.24 12.58 -13.47
CA GLU A 116 29.07 13.37 -14.69
C GLU A 116 28.67 14.79 -14.28
N ILE A 117 29.49 15.78 -14.64
CA ILE A 117 29.33 17.17 -14.23
C ILE A 117 28.87 18.01 -15.42
N THR A 118 27.77 18.71 -15.26
CA THR A 118 27.25 19.69 -16.21
C THR A 118 27.08 21.05 -15.53
N ALA A 119 27.10 22.13 -16.32
CA ALA A 119 26.77 23.45 -15.82
C ALA A 119 25.28 23.47 -15.44
N ALA A 120 24.96 23.87 -14.21
CA ALA A 120 23.56 23.98 -13.80
C ALA A 120 22.86 25.06 -14.67
N PRO A 121 21.61 24.86 -15.09
CA PRO A 121 20.89 25.85 -15.87
C PRO A 121 20.84 27.19 -15.11
N GLU A 122 21.23 28.25 -15.80
CA GLU A 122 21.39 29.60 -15.27
C GLU A 122 20.06 30.08 -14.66
N ALA A 123 20.01 30.17 -13.32
CA ALA A 123 18.90 30.83 -12.65
C ALA A 123 18.93 32.32 -13.00
N ALA A 124 17.82 32.85 -13.53
CA ALA A 124 17.65 34.26 -13.85
C ALA A 124 18.08 35.16 -12.67
N SER A 125 18.82 36.23 -12.98
CA SER A 125 19.49 37.13 -12.04
C SER A 125 18.61 37.66 -10.90
N PRO A 126 19.18 37.90 -9.70
CA PRO A 126 18.43 38.28 -8.50
C PRO A 126 18.18 39.79 -8.44
N THR A 127 16.92 40.20 -8.46
CA THR A 127 16.49 41.49 -7.88
C THR A 127 16.20 41.26 -6.40
N GLU A 128 16.72 42.14 -5.54
CA GLU A 128 16.67 42.14 -4.07
C GLU A 128 15.32 41.67 -3.46
N ALA A 129 15.16 40.36 -3.31
CA ALA A 129 14.12 39.71 -2.51
C ALA A 129 14.51 38.25 -2.16
N SER A 130 15.81 37.94 -2.09
CA SER A 130 16.36 36.58 -2.04
C SER A 130 17.19 36.33 -0.78
N ILE A 131 16.61 36.61 0.38
CA ILE A 131 16.96 35.93 1.63
C ILE A 131 15.67 35.35 2.23
N SER A 132 15.14 34.33 1.55
CA SER A 132 14.18 33.31 2.00
C SER A 132 13.43 32.76 0.78
N ARG A 133 14.11 31.95 -0.05
CA ARG A 133 13.40 31.10 -1.02
C ARG A 133 14.05 29.72 -0.98
N SER A 134 13.46 28.93 -0.10
CA SER A 134 13.57 27.48 0.00
C SER A 134 13.67 26.80 -1.37
N ASP A 135 14.59 25.85 -1.48
CA ASP A 135 14.65 24.86 -2.54
C ASP A 135 13.23 24.26 -2.78
N PRO A 136 12.73 24.20 -4.03
CA PRO A 136 11.36 23.80 -4.37
C PRO A 136 11.03 22.36 -3.91
N SER A 137 12.02 21.50 -3.69
CA SER A 137 11.84 20.18 -3.09
C SER A 137 11.39 20.24 -1.61
N PHE A 138 11.56 21.38 -0.93
CA PHE A 138 11.15 21.61 0.46
C PHE A 138 9.73 22.18 0.62
N LEU A 139 9.12 22.70 -0.45
CA LEU A 139 7.80 23.35 -0.36
C LEU A 139 6.64 22.35 -0.16
N PRO A 140 6.62 21.18 -0.83
CA PRO A 140 5.60 20.15 -0.60
C PRO A 140 5.80 19.40 0.72
N THR A 141 7.03 19.22 1.22
CA THR A 141 7.31 18.36 2.37
C THR A 141 6.72 18.87 3.69
N LYS A 142 6.52 20.17 3.84
CA LYS A 142 5.80 20.74 5.01
C LYS A 142 4.35 20.26 5.11
N TRP A 143 3.76 19.81 4.00
CA TRP A 143 2.37 19.35 3.93
C TRP A 143 2.22 17.83 4.12
N LEU A 144 3.31 17.08 4.34
CA LEU A 144 3.24 15.63 4.55
C LEU A 144 2.33 15.24 5.71
N GLY A 145 2.29 16.06 6.77
CA GLY A 145 1.38 15.88 7.91
C GLY A 145 -0.10 16.10 7.58
N SER A 146 -0.42 16.58 6.38
CA SER A 146 -1.78 16.87 5.91
C SER A 146 -2.26 15.86 4.86
N VAL A 147 -1.44 14.86 4.55
CA VAL A 147 -1.73 13.79 3.59
C VAL A 147 -1.95 12.48 4.35
N MET A 148 -2.93 11.70 3.92
CA MET A 148 -3.42 10.52 4.63
C MET A 148 -3.96 9.46 3.68
N ALA A 149 -4.01 8.20 4.15
CA ALA A 149 -4.61 7.12 3.38
C ALA A 149 -6.11 7.01 3.68
N ILE A 150 -6.89 6.75 2.64
CA ILE A 150 -8.33 6.51 2.71
C ILE A 150 -8.58 5.09 2.23
N TRP A 151 -9.40 4.37 2.99
CA TRP A 151 -9.73 2.97 2.77
C TRP A 151 -11.23 2.80 2.59
N SER A 152 -11.62 2.21 1.47
CA SER A 152 -12.95 1.66 1.24
C SER A 152 -12.84 0.15 0.99
N PRO A 153 -13.97 -0.59 0.99
CA PRO A 153 -13.94 -2.03 0.70
C PRO A 153 -13.34 -2.40 -0.66
N THR A 154 -13.34 -1.49 -1.64
CA THR A 154 -12.91 -1.75 -3.02
C THR A 154 -11.75 -0.87 -3.49
N THR A 155 -11.32 0.12 -2.71
CA THR A 155 -10.29 1.06 -3.14
C THR A 155 -9.50 1.58 -1.95
N ARG A 156 -8.18 1.68 -2.14
CA ARG A 156 -7.28 2.46 -1.28
C ARG A 156 -6.76 3.64 -2.09
N THR A 157 -6.76 4.81 -1.47
CA THR A 157 -6.32 6.05 -2.11
C THR A 157 -5.60 6.95 -1.11
N THR A 158 -4.82 7.88 -1.62
CA THR A 158 -4.32 9.03 -0.87
C THR A 158 -5.41 10.11 -0.85
N GLY A 159 -5.49 10.87 0.23
CA GLY A 159 -6.22 12.12 0.29
C GLY A 159 -5.48 13.16 1.13
N PHE A 160 -5.97 14.38 1.14
CA PHE A 160 -5.34 15.49 1.85
C PHE A 160 -6.35 16.45 2.46
N LEU A 161 -5.99 17.02 3.62
CA LEU A 161 -6.83 17.94 4.37
C LEU A 161 -6.95 19.27 3.61
N VAL A 162 -8.18 19.70 3.33
CA VAL A 162 -8.49 20.96 2.63
C VAL A 162 -9.26 21.96 3.50
N ASP A 163 -9.80 21.52 4.64
CA ASP A 163 -10.50 22.38 5.60
C ASP A 163 -10.31 21.85 7.04
N ALA A 164 -10.04 22.73 7.99
CA ALA A 164 -9.81 22.39 9.40
C ALA A 164 -11.03 21.76 10.08
N ARG A 165 -12.22 21.90 9.49
CA ARG A 165 -13.45 21.20 9.90
C ARG A 165 -13.45 19.71 9.55
N GLY A 166 -12.34 19.17 9.03
CA GLY A 166 -12.16 17.75 8.73
C GLY A 166 -12.49 17.35 7.29
N LEU A 167 -12.49 18.28 6.34
CA LEU A 167 -12.69 17.94 4.93
C LEU A 167 -11.39 17.46 4.31
N ILE A 168 -11.45 16.29 3.69
CA ILE A 168 -10.35 15.65 3.00
C ILE A 168 -10.74 15.46 1.53
N ALA A 169 -9.92 15.98 0.62
CA ALA A 169 -10.07 15.75 -0.80
C ALA A 169 -9.30 14.50 -1.24
N THR A 170 -9.82 13.80 -2.23
CA THR A 170 -9.22 12.61 -2.84
C THR A 170 -9.76 12.43 -4.25
N ARG A 171 -9.20 11.49 -5.01
CA ARG A 171 -9.82 10.98 -6.24
C ARG A 171 -11.18 10.32 -5.99
N GLY A 172 -11.92 10.05 -7.06
CA GLY A 172 -13.22 9.42 -7.02
C GLY A 172 -13.20 8.09 -6.28
N LEU A 173 -14.17 7.91 -5.37
CA LEU A 173 -14.38 6.67 -4.63
C LEU A 173 -15.55 5.91 -5.21
N ALA A 174 -15.42 4.60 -5.35
CA ALA A 174 -16.54 3.68 -5.66
C ALA A 174 -17.46 3.48 -4.43
N ALA A 175 -17.85 4.58 -3.79
CA ALA A 175 -18.66 4.63 -2.59
C ALA A 175 -19.75 5.69 -2.73
N ALA A 176 -20.96 5.37 -2.28
CA ALA A 176 -22.10 6.28 -2.33
C ALA A 176 -21.95 7.44 -1.32
N LYS A 177 -22.63 8.55 -1.58
CA LYS A 177 -22.78 9.63 -0.59
C LYS A 177 -23.38 9.08 0.71
N GLY A 178 -22.79 9.44 1.84
CA GLY A 178 -23.16 8.95 3.16
C GLY A 178 -22.52 7.61 3.56
N ALA A 179 -21.83 6.93 2.64
CA ALA A 179 -21.08 5.72 2.98
C ALA A 179 -19.98 6.02 4.00
N THR A 180 -19.70 5.03 4.85
CA THR A 180 -18.59 5.11 5.81
C THR A 180 -17.34 4.53 5.17
N VAL A 181 -16.24 5.26 5.30
CA VAL A 181 -14.89 4.86 4.88
C VAL A 181 -13.94 5.04 6.08
N ALA A 182 -12.75 4.47 6.01
CA ALA A 182 -11.74 4.68 7.03
C ALA A 182 -10.65 5.64 6.55
N VAL A 183 -10.23 6.56 7.41
CA VAL A 183 -9.11 7.47 7.15
C VAL A 183 -7.99 7.14 8.12
N GLN A 184 -6.83 6.78 7.58
CA GLN A 184 -5.64 6.46 8.34
C GLN A 184 -4.71 7.68 8.37
N LEU A 185 -4.71 8.33 9.53
CA LEU A 185 -4.02 9.60 9.80
C LEU A 185 -2.53 9.39 10.11
N SER A 186 -2.17 8.20 10.62
CA SER A 186 -0.80 7.76 10.88
C SER A 186 -0.74 6.22 10.91
N GLY A 187 0.44 5.65 11.17
CA GLY A 187 0.58 4.19 11.36
C GLY A 187 -0.25 3.64 12.52
N GLU A 188 -0.58 4.47 13.51
CA GLU A 188 -1.28 4.05 14.74
C GLU A 188 -2.70 4.61 14.85
N GLN A 189 -3.05 5.60 14.03
CA GLN A 189 -4.33 6.30 14.11
C GLN A 189 -5.14 6.11 12.84
N LYS A 190 -6.26 5.39 12.97
CA LYS A 190 -7.28 5.26 11.92
C LYS A 190 -8.66 5.56 12.50
N VAL A 191 -9.46 6.33 11.77
CA VAL A 191 -10.77 6.80 12.21
C VAL A 191 -11.83 6.57 11.14
N SER A 192 -13.09 6.46 11.55
CA SER A 192 -14.22 6.47 10.63
C SER A 192 -14.41 7.84 10.00
N ALA A 193 -14.85 7.85 8.75
CA ALA A 193 -15.17 9.05 7.99
C ALA A 193 -16.41 8.81 7.12
N ARG A 194 -17.05 9.91 6.71
CA ARG A 194 -18.25 9.88 5.86
C ARG A 194 -17.93 10.46 4.49
N VAL A 195 -18.35 9.79 3.42
CA VAL A 195 -18.29 10.35 2.05
C VAL A 195 -19.35 11.44 1.91
N LEU A 196 -18.94 12.70 1.71
CA LEU A 196 -19.86 13.82 1.48
C LEU A 196 -20.28 13.93 0.01
N SER A 197 -19.33 13.69 -0.88
CA SER A 197 -19.53 13.67 -2.32
C SER A 197 -18.49 12.74 -2.96
N SER A 198 -18.89 12.10 -4.05
CA SER A 198 -17.99 11.36 -4.95
C SER A 198 -18.54 11.56 -6.36
N ASP A 199 -17.71 12.08 -7.26
CA ASP A 199 -17.99 12.23 -8.68
C ASP A 199 -17.02 11.33 -9.46
N PRO A 200 -17.44 10.10 -9.80
CA PRO A 200 -16.60 9.17 -10.55
C PRO A 200 -16.29 9.66 -11.98
N ALA A 201 -17.13 10.51 -12.57
CA ALA A 201 -16.91 11.01 -13.93
C ALA A 201 -15.80 12.06 -13.99
N ARG A 202 -15.60 12.80 -12.89
CA ARG A 202 -14.53 13.80 -12.72
C ARG A 202 -13.40 13.33 -11.81
N ASP A 203 -13.45 12.07 -11.41
CA ASP A 203 -12.51 11.41 -10.49
C ASP A 203 -12.14 12.24 -9.25
N VAL A 204 -13.14 12.81 -8.58
CA VAL A 204 -12.96 13.60 -7.35
C VAL A 204 -13.98 13.20 -6.28
N ALA A 205 -13.55 13.14 -5.03
CA ALA A 205 -14.43 12.91 -3.88
C ALA A 205 -13.99 13.74 -2.68
N ILE A 206 -14.95 14.09 -1.83
CA ILE A 206 -14.72 14.73 -0.53
C ILE A 206 -15.21 13.82 0.58
N VAL A 207 -14.31 13.55 1.52
CA VAL A 207 -14.56 12.75 2.73
C VAL A 207 -14.51 13.67 3.95
N TRP A 208 -15.35 13.40 4.94
CA TRP A 208 -15.41 14.15 6.18
C TRP A 208 -15.05 13.27 7.36
N VAL A 209 -14.04 13.69 8.12
CA VAL A 209 -13.70 13.14 9.44
C VAL A 209 -14.18 14.09 10.53
N HIS A 210 -14.35 13.57 11.75
CA HIS A 210 -14.64 14.42 12.90
C HIS A 210 -13.50 15.46 13.09
N PRO A 211 -13.79 16.77 13.30
CA PRO A 211 -12.77 17.81 13.38
C PRO A 211 -11.67 17.55 14.43
N SER A 212 -12.03 16.93 15.56
CA SER A 212 -11.05 16.59 16.60
C SER A 212 -9.98 15.59 16.14
N ALA A 213 -10.25 14.81 15.09
CA ALA A 213 -9.30 13.85 14.53
C ALA A 213 -8.13 14.53 13.78
N VAL A 214 -8.32 15.77 13.34
CA VAL A 214 -7.34 16.52 12.53
C VAL A 214 -6.80 17.76 13.24
N VAL A 215 -7.00 17.87 14.56
CA VAL A 215 -6.41 18.95 15.38
C VAL A 215 -4.89 18.94 15.23
N GLY A 216 -4.31 20.12 15.03
CA GLY A 216 -2.87 20.29 14.82
C GLY A 216 -2.38 20.01 13.39
N ARG A 217 -3.25 19.58 12.48
CA ARG A 217 -2.93 19.44 11.05
C ARG A 217 -3.32 20.71 10.31
N VAL A 218 -2.50 21.11 9.34
CA VAL A 218 -2.70 22.35 8.58
C VAL A 218 -3.37 22.02 7.24
N PRO A 219 -4.57 22.52 6.95
CA PRO A 219 -5.18 22.33 5.64
C PRO A 219 -4.29 22.87 4.52
N ILE A 220 -4.19 22.13 3.43
CA ILE A 220 -3.43 22.54 2.26
C ILE A 220 -4.24 23.61 1.52
N PRO A 221 -3.68 24.83 1.31
CA PRO A 221 -4.40 25.92 0.67
C PRO A 221 -4.64 25.62 -0.81
N LEU A 222 -5.87 25.91 -1.25
CA LEU A 222 -6.27 25.83 -2.65
C LEU A 222 -6.53 27.23 -3.20
N SER A 223 -5.96 27.55 -4.36
CA SER A 223 -6.13 28.85 -5.03
C SER A 223 -7.48 28.96 -5.74
N CYS A 224 -8.59 28.69 -5.06
CA CYS A 224 -9.90 28.53 -5.70
C CYS A 224 -10.51 29.80 -6.31
N GLN A 225 -10.05 30.98 -5.93
CA GLN A 225 -10.47 32.25 -6.54
C GLN A 225 -9.88 32.43 -7.95
N SER A 226 -8.69 31.89 -8.19
CA SER A 226 -8.02 31.90 -9.47
C SER A 226 -7.22 30.59 -9.61
N PRO A 227 -7.90 29.48 -9.92
CA PRO A 227 -7.24 28.17 -10.03
C PRO A 227 -6.10 28.25 -11.05
N PRO A 228 -4.91 27.72 -10.74
CA PRO A 228 -3.78 27.78 -11.65
C PRO A 228 -4.07 26.98 -12.92
N THR A 229 -3.63 27.51 -14.05
CA THR A 229 -3.53 26.78 -15.31
C THR A 229 -2.13 26.22 -15.43
N VAL A 230 -2.02 24.95 -15.78
CA VAL A 230 -0.74 24.25 -15.93
C VAL A 230 -0.47 24.08 -17.42
N ASN A 231 0.77 24.37 -17.82
CA ASN A 231 1.19 24.20 -19.21
C ASN A 231 1.84 22.83 -19.41
N GLY A 232 1.90 22.36 -20.66
CA GLY A 232 2.73 21.20 -20.99
C GLY A 232 4.19 21.49 -20.64
N LYS A 233 4.86 20.49 -20.08
CA LYS A 233 6.26 20.50 -19.61
C LYS A 233 6.56 21.20 -18.30
N GLU A 234 5.53 21.54 -17.52
CA GLU A 234 5.72 22.07 -16.17
C GLU A 234 6.13 20.94 -15.22
N GLU A 235 7.14 21.20 -14.39
CA GLU A 235 7.53 20.28 -13.33
C GLU A 235 6.50 20.31 -12.20
N ILE A 236 6.22 19.13 -11.67
CA ILE A 236 5.22 18.92 -10.65
C ILE A 236 5.71 17.96 -9.58
N THR A 237 5.19 18.18 -8.37
CA THR A 237 5.42 17.28 -7.24
C THR A 237 4.08 16.90 -6.61
N ALA A 238 3.78 15.62 -6.59
CA ALA A 238 2.65 15.04 -5.88
C ALA A 238 3.06 14.62 -4.46
N LEU A 239 2.14 14.72 -3.50
CA LEU A 239 2.28 14.05 -2.21
C LEU A 239 1.40 12.82 -2.15
N THR A 240 1.94 11.72 -1.65
CA THR A 240 1.29 10.41 -1.67
C THR A 240 1.32 9.79 -0.27
N ALA A 241 0.35 8.94 0.04
CA ALA A 241 0.37 8.07 1.22
C ALA A 241 0.47 6.61 0.76
N PRO A 242 1.68 6.13 0.40
CA PRO A 242 1.86 4.76 -0.06
C PRO A 242 1.58 3.73 1.03
N LEU A 243 1.35 2.49 0.61
CA LEU A 243 1.13 1.38 1.53
C LEU A 243 2.40 1.11 2.36
N TRP A 244 2.23 0.82 3.65
CA TRP A 244 3.32 0.51 4.62
C TRP A 244 4.35 1.62 4.88
N ARG A 245 4.21 2.79 4.25
CA ARG A 245 5.20 3.87 4.29
C ARG A 245 4.56 5.15 4.78
N LEU A 246 5.39 6.05 5.31
CA LEU A 246 4.97 7.41 5.61
C LEU A 246 4.62 8.14 4.33
N ALA A 247 3.86 9.23 4.46
CA ALA A 247 3.59 10.10 3.32
C ALA A 247 4.93 10.56 2.70
N GLU A 248 4.97 10.59 1.37
CA GLU A 248 6.17 10.95 0.61
C GLU A 248 5.84 11.79 -0.63
N SER A 249 6.85 12.45 -1.17
CA SER A 249 6.76 13.18 -2.44
C SER A 249 7.12 12.29 -3.63
N ALA A 250 6.37 12.44 -4.71
CA ALA A 250 6.68 11.90 -6.03
C ALA A 250 6.76 13.05 -7.03
N SER A 251 7.85 13.14 -7.78
CA SER A 251 8.06 14.21 -8.77
C SER A 251 7.91 13.68 -10.19
N GLY A 252 7.49 14.55 -11.10
CA GLY A 252 7.28 14.25 -12.51
C GLY A 252 7.05 15.53 -13.31
N GLU A 253 6.62 15.37 -14.55
CA GLU A 253 6.35 16.44 -15.49
C GLU A 253 4.95 16.27 -16.10
N VAL A 254 4.35 17.39 -16.50
CA VAL A 254 3.12 17.41 -17.28
C VAL A 254 3.45 17.11 -18.73
N THR A 255 2.98 15.97 -19.24
CA THR A 255 3.30 15.51 -20.60
C THR A 255 2.27 15.95 -21.64
N GLY A 256 1.06 16.27 -21.20
CA GLY A 256 -0.06 16.60 -22.07
C GLY A 256 -1.30 17.08 -21.32
N SER A 257 -2.39 17.30 -22.06
CA SER A 257 -3.67 17.72 -21.49
C SER A 257 -4.83 17.09 -22.23
N SER A 258 -5.80 16.59 -21.47
CA SER A 258 -7.11 16.12 -21.93
C SER A 258 -8.22 17.07 -21.44
N PRO A 259 -9.48 16.96 -21.93
CA PRO A 259 -10.55 17.89 -21.56
C PRO A 259 -10.85 18.02 -20.06
N PHE A 260 -10.48 17.02 -19.26
CA PHE A 260 -10.79 16.98 -17.81
C PHE A 260 -9.58 16.69 -16.92
N ALA A 261 -8.40 16.41 -17.48
CA ALA A 261 -7.22 16.05 -16.72
C ALA A 261 -5.93 16.39 -17.46
N LEU A 262 -4.84 16.56 -16.73
CA LEU A 262 -3.50 16.68 -17.28
C LEU A 262 -2.85 15.30 -17.32
N GLU A 263 -2.11 15.01 -18.39
CA GLU A 263 -1.32 13.80 -18.53
C GLU A 263 0.07 14.03 -17.90
N THR A 264 0.66 12.99 -17.32
CA THR A 264 1.92 13.10 -16.59
C THR A 264 2.70 11.78 -16.60
N ASP A 265 4.02 11.87 -16.44
CA ASP A 265 4.90 10.71 -16.24
C ASP A 265 5.06 10.30 -14.75
N LEU A 266 4.31 10.93 -13.84
CA LEU A 266 4.31 10.62 -12.42
C LEU A 266 4.11 9.11 -12.16
N ARG A 267 4.96 8.54 -11.31
CA ARG A 267 4.87 7.14 -10.90
C ARG A 267 4.39 7.04 -9.47
N LEU A 268 3.25 6.37 -9.28
CA LEU A 268 2.61 6.21 -7.97
C LEU A 268 2.59 4.73 -7.56
N GLY A 269 2.87 4.46 -6.28
CA GLY A 269 2.68 3.14 -5.69
C GLY A 269 1.20 2.80 -5.46
N PHE A 270 0.94 1.59 -4.95
CA PHE A 270 -0.41 1.12 -4.66
C PHE A 270 -1.19 2.09 -3.74
N GLY A 271 -2.32 2.59 -4.24
CA GLY A 271 -3.16 3.59 -3.56
C GLY A 271 -2.52 4.98 -3.40
N GLY A 272 -1.50 5.31 -4.20
CA GLY A 272 -0.83 6.61 -4.20
C GLY A 272 -1.62 7.73 -4.90
N ALA A 273 -2.60 7.39 -5.73
CA ALA A 273 -3.48 8.38 -6.38
C ALA A 273 -4.37 9.09 -5.34
N GLY A 274 -4.88 10.28 -5.66
CA GLY A 274 -5.78 11.12 -4.87
C GLY A 274 -5.09 12.20 -4.03
N GLY A 275 -3.76 12.22 -4.01
CA GLY A 275 -2.96 13.21 -3.30
C GLY A 275 -2.84 14.54 -4.03
N PRO A 276 -2.44 15.62 -3.34
CA PRO A 276 -2.31 16.96 -3.93
C PRO A 276 -1.10 17.00 -4.87
N VAL A 277 -1.23 17.76 -5.96
CA VAL A 277 -0.14 18.03 -6.91
C VAL A 277 0.21 19.50 -6.85
N PHE A 278 1.49 19.79 -6.66
CA PHE A 278 2.08 21.13 -6.61
C PHE A 278 2.87 21.40 -7.88
N ASN A 279 2.88 22.64 -8.36
CA ASN A 279 3.89 23.11 -9.29
C ASN A 279 5.13 23.66 -8.57
N ASP A 280 6.11 24.14 -9.34
CA ASP A 280 7.37 24.72 -8.82
C ASP A 280 7.17 25.94 -7.92
N ALA A 281 6.05 26.65 -8.06
CA ALA A 281 5.67 27.75 -7.17
C ALA A 281 5.11 27.26 -5.81
N GLY A 282 4.97 25.95 -5.61
CA GLY A 282 4.37 25.36 -4.43
C GLY A 282 2.86 25.57 -4.34
N VAL A 283 2.20 25.86 -5.48
CA VAL A 283 0.75 26.05 -5.57
C VAL A 283 0.08 24.73 -5.98
N VAL A 284 -1.04 24.39 -5.34
CA VAL A 284 -1.80 23.19 -5.71
C VAL A 284 -2.45 23.38 -7.07
N VAL A 285 -2.06 22.55 -8.03
CA VAL A 285 -2.58 22.54 -9.40
C VAL A 285 -3.67 21.49 -9.62
N GLY A 286 -3.83 20.57 -8.68
CA GLY A 286 -4.83 19.52 -8.77
C GLY A 286 -4.61 18.39 -7.77
N LEU A 287 -5.18 17.23 -8.08
CA LEU A 287 -4.93 15.98 -7.37
C LEU A 287 -4.57 14.86 -8.36
N THR A 288 -3.79 13.89 -7.90
CA THR A 288 -3.46 12.71 -8.70
C THR A 288 -4.69 11.82 -8.88
N ALA A 289 -4.83 11.26 -10.06
CA ALA A 289 -5.92 10.41 -10.49
C ALA A 289 -5.35 9.24 -11.31
N VAL A 290 -6.21 8.30 -11.66
CA VAL A 290 -5.88 7.16 -12.52
C VAL A 290 -6.87 7.18 -13.66
N ALA A 291 -6.36 7.11 -14.89
CA ALA A 291 -7.17 7.11 -16.09
C ALA A 291 -8.26 6.02 -16.03
N PRO A 292 -9.47 6.31 -16.56
CA PRO A 292 -10.51 5.30 -16.68
C PRO A 292 -9.99 4.12 -17.51
N ASP A 293 -10.05 2.95 -16.91
CA ASP A 293 -9.44 1.73 -17.42
C ASP A 293 -10.10 1.26 -18.72
N THR A 294 -9.39 1.37 -19.85
CA THR A 294 -9.79 0.75 -21.13
C THR A 294 -9.22 -0.65 -21.29
N ASP A 295 -8.18 -1.04 -20.52
CA ASP A 295 -7.52 -2.35 -20.55
C ASP A 295 -6.83 -2.66 -19.21
N ARG A 296 -7.48 -3.52 -18.39
CA ARG A 296 -7.11 -3.89 -17.00
C ARG A 296 -5.71 -4.47 -16.80
N ASN A 297 -4.97 -4.75 -17.87
CA ASN A 297 -3.63 -5.30 -17.82
C ASN A 297 -2.52 -4.23 -17.88
N ARG A 298 -2.89 -2.94 -17.93
CA ARG A 298 -1.98 -1.83 -17.74
C ARG A 298 -2.22 -1.20 -16.38
N SER A 299 -1.15 -0.94 -15.64
CA SER A 299 -1.19 0.02 -14.53
C SER A 299 -1.81 1.30 -15.09
N GLY A 300 -2.98 1.70 -14.59
CA GLY A 300 -3.71 2.82 -15.14
C GLY A 300 -2.83 4.07 -15.16
N GLU A 301 -2.84 4.77 -16.30
CA GLU A 301 -2.02 5.95 -16.50
C GLU A 301 -2.37 7.01 -15.44
N VAL A 302 -1.35 7.58 -14.80
CA VAL A 302 -1.54 8.60 -13.78
C VAL A 302 -1.93 9.88 -14.49
N MET A 303 -2.99 10.51 -14.02
CA MET A 303 -3.44 11.81 -14.52
C MET A 303 -3.61 12.79 -13.38
N ILE A 304 -3.83 14.06 -13.69
CA ILE A 304 -4.07 15.12 -12.70
C ILE A 304 -5.43 15.72 -12.94
N VAL A 305 -6.34 15.58 -11.97
CA VAL A 305 -7.61 16.30 -11.97
C VAL A 305 -7.32 17.74 -11.57
N GLY A 306 -7.62 18.68 -12.47
CA GLY A 306 -7.25 20.09 -12.32
C GLY A 306 -7.90 20.78 -11.13
N ALA A 307 -7.22 21.80 -10.59
CA ALA A 307 -7.64 22.57 -9.42
C ALA A 307 -9.05 23.14 -9.51
N GLY A 308 -9.54 23.49 -10.70
CA GLY A 308 -10.92 23.98 -10.89
C GLY A 308 -11.98 22.95 -10.49
N ILE A 309 -11.82 21.68 -10.88
CA ILE A 309 -12.72 20.57 -10.52
C ILE A 309 -12.67 20.33 -9.02
N LEU A 310 -11.46 20.27 -8.45
CA LEU A 310 -11.24 20.11 -7.02
C LEU A 310 -11.91 21.25 -6.23
N CYS A 311 -11.68 22.50 -6.62
CA CYS A 311 -12.26 23.67 -5.95
C CYS A 311 -13.79 23.67 -5.97
N ALA A 312 -14.41 23.27 -7.09
CA ALA A 312 -15.86 23.12 -7.16
C ALA A 312 -16.38 22.05 -6.18
N ALA A 313 -15.69 20.92 -6.07
CA ALA A 313 -16.05 19.86 -5.13
C ALA A 313 -15.90 20.31 -3.67
N VAL A 314 -14.81 21.02 -3.34
CA VAL A 314 -14.58 21.58 -2.00
C VAL A 314 -15.65 22.62 -1.63
N ALA A 315 -15.97 23.54 -2.54
CA ALA A 315 -17.01 24.55 -2.29
C ALA A 315 -18.38 23.91 -2.01
N ALA A 316 -18.75 22.88 -2.77
CA ALA A 316 -19.98 22.13 -2.55
C ALA A 316 -19.99 21.40 -1.19
N ALA A 317 -18.85 20.82 -0.78
CA ALA A 317 -18.71 20.18 0.52
C ALA A 317 -18.77 21.18 1.68
N GLN A 318 -18.12 22.34 1.55
CA GLN A 318 -18.17 23.42 2.54
C GLN A 318 -19.60 23.96 2.73
N ALA A 319 -20.38 24.06 1.66
CA ALA A 319 -21.81 24.39 1.76
C ALA A 319 -22.60 23.31 2.50
N ALA A 320 -22.31 22.03 2.25
CA ALA A 320 -22.95 20.91 2.96
C ALA A 320 -22.60 20.86 4.46
N LEU A 321 -21.45 21.41 4.87
CA LEU A 321 -21.08 21.52 6.29
C LEU A 321 -21.98 22.48 7.07
N LEU A 322 -22.57 23.50 6.42
CA LEU A 322 -23.36 24.52 7.11
C LEU A 322 -24.62 23.95 7.79
N SER A 323 -25.15 22.84 7.27
CA SER A 323 -26.33 22.15 7.80
C SER A 323 -26.04 20.73 8.29
N GLY A 324 -24.79 20.27 8.18
CA GLY A 324 -24.39 18.90 8.53
C GLY A 324 -23.83 18.78 9.95
N THR A 325 -24.09 17.66 10.61
CA THR A 325 -23.40 17.28 11.85
C THR A 325 -22.17 16.44 11.54
N PRO A 326 -21.01 16.69 12.17
CA PRO A 326 -19.82 15.87 12.01
C PRO A 326 -20.12 14.38 12.21
N PRO A 327 -19.44 13.48 11.46
CA PRO A 327 -19.53 12.06 11.73
C PRO A 327 -18.96 11.77 13.12
N GLU A 328 -19.43 10.69 13.75
CA GLU A 328 -18.92 10.24 15.04
C GLU A 328 -17.41 9.93 14.96
N LEU A 329 -16.68 10.27 16.02
CA LEU A 329 -15.27 9.93 16.15
C LEU A 329 -15.13 8.48 16.60
N VAL A 330 -15.15 7.55 15.65
CA VAL A 330 -14.90 6.13 15.93
C VAL A 330 -13.46 5.79 15.55
N ALA A 331 -12.66 5.39 16.54
CA ALA A 331 -11.33 4.83 16.30
C ALA A 331 -11.45 3.41 15.71
N LEU A 332 -10.65 3.12 14.69
CA LEU A 332 -10.64 1.85 13.98
C LEU A 332 -9.30 1.12 14.17
N PRO A 333 -9.30 -0.22 14.22
CA PRO A 333 -8.08 -0.98 14.44
C PRO A 333 -7.11 -0.83 13.26
N VAL A 334 -5.83 -0.69 13.54
CA VAL A 334 -4.74 -0.57 12.55
C VAL A 334 -3.95 -1.88 12.44
N GLU A 335 -3.20 -2.01 11.35
CA GLU A 335 -2.27 -3.12 11.17
C GLU A 335 -1.20 -3.13 12.27
N PRO A 336 -0.91 -4.30 12.89
CA PRO A 336 0.10 -4.37 13.93
C PRO A 336 1.51 -4.13 13.37
N SER A 337 2.35 -3.46 14.14
CA SER A 337 3.74 -3.20 13.75
C SER A 337 4.53 -4.51 13.66
N ARG A 338 5.38 -4.64 12.62
CA ARG A 338 6.15 -5.87 12.38
C ARG A 338 7.02 -6.29 13.58
N GLY A 339 7.48 -5.34 14.41
CA GLY A 339 8.23 -5.61 15.63
C GLY A 339 7.45 -6.34 16.72
N SER A 340 6.13 -6.20 16.77
CA SER A 340 5.25 -6.90 17.73
C SER A 340 4.83 -8.29 17.27
N ALA A 341 5.04 -8.63 15.99
CA ALA A 341 4.74 -9.93 15.40
C ALA A 341 6.00 -10.77 15.10
N ALA A 342 7.18 -10.26 15.47
CA ALA A 342 8.49 -10.84 15.18
C ALA A 342 8.84 -12.10 16.02
N GLY A 343 7.84 -12.95 16.30
CA GLY A 343 8.03 -14.26 16.93
C GLY A 343 8.19 -15.42 15.96
N GLU A 344 7.89 -15.24 14.67
CA GLU A 344 7.92 -16.35 13.69
C GLU A 344 8.89 -16.06 12.54
N THR A 345 10.18 -15.94 12.86
CA THR A 345 11.23 -16.08 11.85
C THR A 345 11.58 -17.55 11.66
N ALA A 346 11.39 -18.03 10.44
CA ALA A 346 12.22 -19.01 9.74
C ALA A 346 12.68 -20.25 10.52
N GLN A 347 11.75 -21.07 11.00
CA GLN A 347 11.97 -22.52 11.01
C GLN A 347 11.07 -23.15 9.95
N ALA A 348 11.63 -24.08 9.19
CA ALA A 348 10.92 -24.91 8.22
C ALA A 348 9.83 -25.70 8.96
N ALA A 349 8.67 -25.09 9.15
CA ALA A 349 7.54 -25.75 9.77
C ALA A 349 6.89 -26.67 8.74
N SER A 350 6.34 -27.77 9.26
CA SER A 350 5.57 -28.74 8.50
C SER A 350 4.51 -28.07 7.63
N PRO A 351 4.16 -28.69 6.49
CA PRO A 351 3.09 -28.19 5.63
C PRO A 351 1.81 -27.90 6.43
N ILE A 352 1.38 -26.65 6.44
CA ILE A 352 0.10 -26.25 7.01
C ILE A 352 -0.98 -26.67 6.02
N THR A 353 -1.92 -27.49 6.48
CA THR A 353 -3.15 -27.76 5.75
C THR A 353 -4.22 -26.83 6.31
N PRO A 354 -4.55 -25.71 5.64
CA PRO A 354 -5.58 -24.81 6.15
C PRO A 354 -6.90 -25.57 6.26
N PRO A 355 -7.67 -25.34 7.34
CA PRO A 355 -8.93 -26.04 7.58
C PRO A 355 -9.91 -25.78 6.43
N VAL A 356 -10.70 -26.79 6.09
CA VAL A 356 -11.79 -26.64 5.13
C VAL A 356 -13.01 -26.15 5.91
N LEU A 357 -13.34 -24.87 5.75
CA LEU A 357 -14.52 -24.27 6.34
C LEU A 357 -15.50 -23.93 5.22
N SER A 358 -16.77 -24.27 5.42
CA SER A 358 -17.84 -23.94 4.49
C SER A 358 -19.14 -23.73 5.25
N SER A 359 -20.02 -22.93 4.68
CA SER A 359 -21.38 -22.68 5.13
C SER A 359 -22.38 -23.13 4.06
N ASP A 360 -23.66 -22.77 4.16
CA ASP A 360 -24.65 -23.13 3.14
C ASP A 360 -24.31 -22.53 1.77
N ASP A 361 -23.93 -21.24 1.76
CA ASP A 361 -23.73 -20.46 0.54
C ASP A 361 -22.26 -20.20 0.19
N PHE A 362 -21.35 -20.36 1.15
CA PHE A 362 -19.97 -19.89 1.01
C PHE A 362 -18.93 -20.95 1.39
N ASP A 363 -17.78 -20.86 0.75
CA ASP A 363 -16.52 -21.46 1.22
C ASP A 363 -15.72 -20.39 1.94
N ILE A 364 -15.06 -20.77 3.04
CA ILE A 364 -14.39 -19.85 3.94
C ILE A 364 -12.94 -20.30 4.08
N ALA A 365 -12.02 -19.36 3.86
CA ALA A 365 -10.59 -19.58 4.05
C ALA A 365 -10.05 -18.64 5.11
N ILE A 366 -9.35 -19.21 6.09
CA ILE A 366 -8.53 -18.45 7.04
C ILE A 366 -7.12 -18.40 6.47
N ILE A 367 -6.62 -17.19 6.27
CA ILE A 367 -5.39 -16.89 5.56
C ILE A 367 -4.47 -16.15 6.52
N THR A 368 -3.31 -16.75 6.81
CA THR A 368 -2.24 -16.16 7.59
C THR A 368 -1.00 -15.95 6.72
N PRO A 369 -0.02 -15.14 7.12
CA PRO A 369 1.21 -14.92 6.37
C PRO A 369 1.92 -16.22 5.97
N ARG A 370 1.96 -17.19 6.89
CA ARG A 370 2.56 -18.51 6.65
C ARG A 370 1.79 -19.32 5.61
N VAL A 371 0.46 -19.28 5.64
CA VAL A 371 -0.40 -19.95 4.65
C VAL A 371 -0.15 -19.37 3.25
N ILE A 372 -0.04 -18.04 3.12
CA ILE A 372 0.29 -17.38 1.84
C ILE A 372 1.68 -17.79 1.37
N GLN A 373 2.68 -17.75 2.25
CA GLN A 373 4.06 -18.12 1.91
C GLN A 373 4.15 -19.56 1.40
N GLN A 374 3.51 -20.50 2.10
CA GLN A 374 3.49 -21.90 1.71
C GLN A 374 2.72 -22.13 0.40
N ALA A 375 1.60 -21.44 0.18
CA ALA A 375 0.83 -21.54 -1.05
C ALA A 375 1.63 -21.01 -2.26
N ARG A 376 2.33 -19.87 -2.11
CA ARG A 376 3.23 -19.31 -3.13
C ARG A 376 4.40 -20.25 -3.45
N GLU A 377 5.01 -20.84 -2.42
CA GLU A 377 6.10 -21.82 -2.62
C GLU A 377 5.60 -23.07 -3.33
N SER A 378 4.47 -23.61 -2.88
CA SER A 378 3.84 -24.76 -3.51
C SER A 378 3.51 -24.47 -4.97
N ASP A 379 3.05 -23.25 -5.29
CA ASP A 379 2.75 -22.84 -6.66
C ASP A 379 4.01 -22.81 -7.55
N ARG A 380 5.12 -22.26 -7.04
CA ARG A 380 6.41 -22.21 -7.73
C ARG A 380 7.01 -23.58 -8.00
N THR A 381 7.03 -24.48 -7.02
CA THR A 381 7.72 -25.78 -7.14
C THR A 381 6.90 -26.83 -7.89
N GLY A 382 5.57 -26.75 -7.83
CA GLY A 382 4.72 -27.87 -8.25
C GLY A 382 4.32 -27.95 -9.72
N GLY A 383 4.87 -27.11 -10.62
CA GLY A 383 4.64 -27.15 -12.07
C GLY A 383 3.16 -27.06 -12.50
N ARG A 384 2.74 -25.96 -13.13
CA ARG A 384 1.32 -25.75 -13.57
C ARG A 384 0.69 -26.89 -14.38
N GLY A 385 1.47 -27.77 -15.01
CA GLY A 385 0.95 -28.85 -15.85
C GLY A 385 0.46 -30.12 -15.12
N GLY A 386 0.68 -30.26 -13.81
CA GLY A 386 0.44 -31.53 -13.09
C GLY A 386 -0.64 -31.51 -12.00
N ARG A 387 -1.27 -30.37 -11.71
CA ARG A 387 -2.23 -30.23 -10.61
C ARG A 387 -3.67 -30.45 -11.07
N SER A 388 -4.51 -30.98 -10.18
CA SER A 388 -5.96 -31.02 -10.45
C SER A 388 -6.55 -29.60 -10.41
N PRO A 389 -7.62 -29.31 -11.16
CA PRO A 389 -8.30 -28.02 -11.12
C PRO A 389 -8.72 -27.58 -9.70
N GLU A 390 -9.07 -28.53 -8.84
CA GLU A 390 -9.42 -28.26 -7.45
C GLU A 390 -8.21 -27.81 -6.62
N ALA A 391 -7.03 -28.38 -6.88
CA ALA A 391 -5.80 -27.99 -6.22
C ALA A 391 -5.37 -26.58 -6.65
N GLU A 392 -5.48 -26.25 -7.94
CA GLU A 392 -5.23 -24.90 -8.45
C GLU A 392 -6.20 -23.88 -7.86
N ALA A 393 -7.51 -24.18 -7.87
CA ALA A 393 -8.52 -23.30 -7.27
C ALA A 393 -8.30 -23.10 -5.76
N ARG A 394 -7.77 -24.12 -5.05
CA ARG A 394 -7.39 -23.97 -3.63
C ARG A 394 -6.20 -23.03 -3.46
N ILE A 395 -5.16 -23.15 -4.29
CA ILE A 395 -3.99 -22.25 -4.24
C ILE A 395 -4.44 -20.83 -4.58
N GLY A 396 -5.19 -20.64 -5.66
CA GLY A 396 -5.70 -19.33 -6.09
C GLY A 396 -6.49 -18.61 -4.99
N ARG A 397 -7.36 -19.32 -4.24
CA ARG A 397 -8.06 -18.73 -3.08
C ARG A 397 -7.13 -18.19 -1.99
N LEU A 398 -5.92 -18.71 -1.87
CA LEU A 398 -4.92 -18.33 -0.87
C LEU A 398 -3.90 -17.30 -1.38
N THR A 399 -3.84 -17.04 -2.70
CA THR A 399 -2.80 -16.20 -3.30
C THR A 399 -3.32 -15.10 -4.23
N GLU A 400 -4.52 -15.24 -4.80
CA GLU A 400 -5.11 -14.29 -5.73
C GLU A 400 -6.10 -13.37 -5.01
N PHE A 401 -5.64 -12.18 -4.64
CA PHE A 401 -6.43 -11.21 -3.86
C PHE A 401 -7.05 -10.08 -4.70
N GLY A 402 -7.05 -10.23 -6.03
CA GLY A 402 -7.50 -9.19 -6.96
C GLY A 402 -6.73 -7.88 -6.75
N ASP A 403 -7.45 -6.77 -6.68
CA ASP A 403 -6.91 -5.43 -6.46
C ASP A 403 -6.15 -5.28 -5.13
N TRP A 404 -6.28 -6.24 -4.21
CA TRP A 404 -5.61 -6.22 -2.91
C TRP A 404 -4.31 -7.04 -2.88
N SER A 405 -3.83 -7.52 -4.02
CA SER A 405 -2.62 -8.38 -4.06
C SER A 405 -1.37 -7.69 -3.49
N GLU A 406 -1.21 -6.39 -3.75
CA GLU A 406 -0.13 -5.55 -3.17
C GLU A 406 -0.21 -5.45 -1.64
N TYR A 407 -1.42 -5.49 -1.06
CA TYR A 407 -1.58 -5.52 0.40
C TYR A 407 -0.93 -6.76 1.02
N PHE A 408 -1.05 -7.91 0.35
CA PHE A 408 -0.49 -9.18 0.82
C PHE A 408 0.88 -9.51 0.23
N ALA A 409 1.47 -8.65 -0.60
CA ALA A 409 2.80 -8.87 -1.18
C ALA A 409 3.85 -9.07 -0.09
N ASP A 410 3.79 -8.19 0.89
CA ASP A 410 4.73 -8.04 2.01
C ASP A 410 4.41 -8.89 3.25
N LEU A 411 3.41 -9.76 3.15
CA LEU A 411 2.98 -10.68 4.21
C LEU A 411 2.74 -9.96 5.56
N PRO A 412 1.82 -8.97 5.61
CA PRO A 412 1.55 -8.23 6.85
C PRO A 412 1.09 -9.19 7.97
N PRO A 413 1.44 -8.93 9.25
CA PRO A 413 1.15 -9.82 10.37
C PRO A 413 -0.33 -9.77 10.80
N VAL A 414 -1.21 -10.12 9.89
CA VAL A 414 -2.67 -10.06 10.03
C VAL A 414 -3.29 -11.42 9.73
N ILE A 415 -4.54 -11.60 10.14
CA ILE A 415 -5.36 -12.75 9.71
C ILE A 415 -6.38 -12.23 8.71
N ALA A 416 -6.48 -12.86 7.56
CA ALA A 416 -7.54 -12.59 6.60
C ALA A 416 -8.56 -13.74 6.58
N VAL A 417 -9.83 -13.39 6.69
CA VAL A 417 -10.97 -14.30 6.48
C VAL A 417 -11.54 -14.01 5.11
N ARG A 418 -11.32 -14.94 4.17
CA ARG A 418 -11.89 -14.87 2.82
C ARG A 418 -13.18 -15.68 2.76
N VAL A 419 -14.24 -15.06 2.24
CA VAL A 419 -15.57 -15.65 2.09
C VAL A 419 -15.91 -15.68 0.61
N THR A 420 -15.80 -16.86 0.00
CA THR A 420 -15.97 -17.09 -1.43
C THR A 420 -17.33 -17.75 -1.69
N PRO A 421 -18.19 -17.18 -2.55
CA PRO A 421 -19.45 -17.82 -2.93
C PRO A 421 -19.25 -19.21 -3.53
N LYS A 422 -20.06 -20.19 -3.09
CA LYS A 422 -20.03 -21.54 -3.67
C LYS A 422 -20.48 -21.53 -5.13
N LEU A 423 -19.80 -22.33 -5.94
CA LEU A 423 -20.18 -22.62 -7.31
C LEU A 423 -21.12 -23.83 -7.33
N VAL A 424 -22.38 -23.60 -7.73
CA VAL A 424 -23.41 -24.62 -7.84
C VAL A 424 -23.90 -24.76 -9.28
N GLU A 425 -24.12 -25.98 -9.71
CA GLU A 425 -24.76 -26.25 -10.99
C GLU A 425 -26.29 -26.18 -10.82
N GLY A 426 -26.96 -25.42 -11.70
CA GLY A 426 -28.41 -25.34 -11.68
C GLY A 426 -29.04 -26.70 -11.99
N PHE A 427 -30.15 -27.03 -11.32
CA PHE A 427 -30.83 -28.33 -11.47
C PHE A 427 -31.06 -28.73 -12.94
N TRP A 428 -31.63 -27.82 -13.75
CA TRP A 428 -31.88 -28.06 -15.18
C TRP A 428 -30.60 -28.26 -16.00
N LYS A 429 -29.49 -27.59 -15.65
CA LYS A 429 -28.20 -27.78 -16.32
C LYS A 429 -27.63 -29.17 -16.01
N ARG A 430 -27.78 -29.63 -14.77
CA ARG A 430 -27.41 -31.00 -14.38
C ARG A 430 -28.23 -32.05 -15.12
N VAL A 431 -29.54 -31.86 -15.23
CA VAL A 431 -30.43 -32.76 -16.00
C VAL A 431 -30.09 -32.75 -17.49
N ALA A 432 -29.85 -31.58 -18.08
CA ALA A 432 -29.45 -31.48 -19.48
C ALA A 432 -28.09 -32.15 -19.76
N ARG A 433 -27.11 -32.00 -18.85
CA ARG A 433 -25.84 -32.73 -18.93
C ARG A 433 -26.04 -34.24 -18.85
N GLU A 434 -26.88 -34.71 -17.94
CA GLU A 434 -27.15 -36.15 -17.81
C GLU A 434 -27.85 -36.69 -19.06
N ALA A 435 -28.80 -35.95 -19.64
CA ALA A 435 -29.41 -36.28 -20.92
C ALA A 435 -28.38 -36.31 -22.07
N ALA A 436 -27.48 -35.32 -22.14
CA ALA A 436 -26.41 -35.29 -23.13
C ALA A 436 -25.45 -36.49 -22.99
N ARG A 437 -25.16 -36.91 -21.75
CA ARG A 437 -24.37 -38.12 -21.48
C ARG A 437 -25.04 -39.39 -22.00
N THR A 438 -26.37 -39.50 -21.84
CA THR A 438 -27.11 -40.63 -22.42
C THR A 438 -27.07 -40.64 -23.96
N GLN A 439 -26.76 -39.51 -24.58
CA GLN A 439 -26.57 -39.35 -26.03
C GLN A 439 -25.09 -39.38 -26.47
N GLY A 440 -24.17 -39.73 -25.57
CA GLY A 440 -22.74 -39.89 -25.87
C GLY A 440 -21.90 -38.62 -25.78
N ALA A 441 -22.45 -37.51 -25.29
CA ALA A 441 -21.71 -36.26 -25.07
C ALA A 441 -21.38 -36.06 -23.58
N ASP A 442 -20.09 -36.06 -23.21
CA ASP A 442 -19.65 -35.76 -21.84
C ASP A 442 -19.35 -34.27 -21.68
N LEU A 443 -20.36 -33.51 -21.25
CA LEU A 443 -20.23 -32.08 -21.01
C LEU A 443 -19.74 -31.81 -19.58
N PRO A 444 -18.84 -30.83 -19.35
CA PRO A 444 -18.42 -30.46 -18.00
C PRO A 444 -19.55 -29.78 -17.20
N PRO A 445 -19.46 -29.72 -15.86
CA PRO A 445 -20.42 -28.99 -15.04
C PRO A 445 -20.46 -27.49 -15.32
N PHE A 446 -21.65 -26.98 -15.60
CA PHE A 446 -21.86 -25.55 -15.83
C PHE A 446 -22.26 -24.85 -14.52
N LYS A 447 -21.26 -24.64 -13.65
CA LYS A 447 -21.48 -24.04 -12.32
C LYS A 447 -21.66 -22.53 -12.41
N ASN A 448 -22.50 -22.00 -11.53
CA ASN A 448 -22.72 -20.57 -11.32
C ASN A 448 -22.55 -20.27 -9.83
N PHE A 449 -22.14 -19.05 -9.49
CA PHE A 449 -22.12 -18.61 -8.12
C PHE A 449 -23.52 -18.63 -7.49
N LYS A 450 -23.62 -19.22 -6.28
CA LYS A 450 -24.88 -19.41 -5.57
C LYS A 450 -25.45 -18.07 -5.09
N SER A 451 -24.63 -17.23 -4.46
CA SER A 451 -25.00 -15.86 -4.06
C SER A 451 -23.75 -14.99 -3.89
N SER A 452 -23.80 -13.73 -4.32
CA SER A 452 -22.74 -12.75 -4.01
C SER A 452 -22.68 -12.47 -2.51
N PHE A 453 -21.46 -12.24 -2.01
CA PHE A 453 -21.21 -11.81 -0.64
C PHE A 453 -21.66 -10.36 -0.43
N LEU A 454 -22.28 -10.08 0.72
CA LEU A 454 -22.70 -8.73 1.12
C LEU A 454 -21.84 -8.19 2.26
N ARG A 455 -21.76 -8.92 3.38
CA ARG A 455 -20.99 -8.50 4.56
C ARG A 455 -20.67 -9.68 5.48
N LEU A 456 -19.61 -9.52 6.26
CA LEU A 456 -19.22 -10.44 7.32
C LEU A 456 -19.27 -9.70 8.65
N ARG A 457 -19.87 -10.33 9.67
CA ARG A 457 -19.68 -9.96 11.07
C ARG A 457 -18.92 -11.07 11.77
N VAL A 458 -17.97 -10.68 12.61
CA VAL A 458 -17.16 -11.60 13.40
C VAL A 458 -17.34 -11.23 14.86
N ALA A 459 -17.65 -12.22 15.69
CA ALA A 459 -17.78 -12.05 17.12
C ALA A 459 -16.91 -13.04 17.87
N CYS A 460 -16.28 -12.57 18.95
CA CYS A 460 -15.61 -13.38 19.94
C CYS A 460 -16.53 -13.53 21.16
N GLY A 461 -17.15 -14.70 21.33
CA GLY A 461 -18.26 -14.85 22.27
C GLY A 461 -19.42 -13.92 21.93
N ALA A 462 -19.72 -12.96 22.82
CA ALA A 462 -20.76 -11.94 22.61
C ALA A 462 -20.22 -10.59 22.12
N THR A 463 -18.90 -10.46 21.94
CA THR A 463 -18.27 -9.18 21.59
C THR A 463 -17.95 -9.14 20.10
N ASP A 464 -18.45 -8.12 19.40
CA ASP A 464 -18.12 -7.91 17.99
C ASP A 464 -16.64 -7.54 17.82
N VAL A 465 -15.98 -8.19 16.87
CA VAL A 465 -14.61 -7.92 16.48
C VAL A 465 -14.62 -7.07 15.22
N VAL A 466 -14.10 -5.84 15.34
CA VAL A 466 -14.00 -4.91 14.21
C VAL A 466 -12.83 -5.31 13.33
N ALA A 467 -13.06 -5.44 12.02
CA ALA A 467 -12.01 -5.68 11.06
C ALA A 467 -11.08 -4.46 10.92
N ILE A 468 -9.77 -4.70 10.75
CA ILE A 468 -8.81 -3.69 10.30
C ILE A 468 -9.22 -3.20 8.91
N GLN A 469 -9.52 -4.14 8.01
CA GLN A 469 -9.94 -3.84 6.64
C GLN A 469 -11.03 -4.81 6.17
N PRO A 470 -12.24 -4.32 5.82
CA PRO A 470 -13.31 -5.15 5.27
C PRO A 470 -13.26 -5.16 3.73
N PHE A 471 -12.22 -5.73 3.14
CA PHE A 471 -12.05 -5.72 1.68
C PHE A 471 -13.10 -6.57 0.96
N VAL A 472 -13.31 -6.24 -0.31
CA VAL A 472 -14.10 -6.99 -1.28
C VAL A 472 -13.21 -7.31 -2.47
N VAL A 473 -13.26 -8.56 -2.93
CA VAL A 473 -12.65 -8.99 -4.19
C VAL A 473 -13.77 -9.16 -5.21
N GLU A 474 -13.66 -8.48 -6.35
CA GLU A 474 -14.67 -8.49 -7.39
C GLU A 474 -14.24 -9.34 -8.58
N HIS A 475 -15.08 -10.30 -8.97
CA HIS A 475 -14.89 -11.16 -10.13
C HIS A 475 -15.94 -10.86 -11.19
N ARG A 476 -15.51 -10.48 -12.39
CA ARG A 476 -16.41 -10.28 -13.52
C ARG A 476 -16.55 -11.61 -14.27
N THR A 477 -17.76 -12.17 -14.26
CA THR A 477 -18.07 -13.45 -14.92
C THR A 477 -18.67 -13.28 -16.31
N SER A 478 -19.21 -12.08 -16.59
CA SER A 478 -19.64 -11.61 -17.90
C SER A 478 -19.68 -10.08 -17.89
N ASP A 479 -19.94 -9.45 -19.03
CA ASP A 479 -20.04 -7.99 -19.14
C ASP A 479 -21.04 -7.37 -18.14
N THR A 480 -22.05 -8.11 -17.71
CA THR A 480 -23.10 -7.61 -16.80
C THR A 480 -23.07 -8.24 -15.42
N LYS A 481 -22.29 -9.31 -15.20
CA LYS A 481 -22.36 -10.09 -13.96
C LYS A 481 -21.07 -9.98 -13.14
N LEU A 482 -21.15 -9.16 -12.09
CA LEU A 482 -20.15 -9.02 -11.05
C LEU A 482 -20.48 -9.94 -9.88
N VAL A 483 -19.46 -10.62 -9.37
CA VAL A 483 -19.56 -11.50 -8.20
C VAL A 483 -18.57 -11.02 -7.17
N ARG A 484 -19.02 -10.93 -5.92
CA ARG A 484 -18.23 -10.40 -4.81
C ARG A 484 -17.85 -11.50 -3.83
N GLU A 485 -16.61 -11.47 -3.41
CA GLU A 485 -16.08 -12.21 -2.28
C GLU A 485 -15.74 -11.24 -1.14
N GLY A 486 -15.91 -11.68 0.10
CA GLY A 486 -15.43 -10.94 1.27
C GLY A 486 -13.98 -11.28 1.56
N LEU A 487 -13.15 -10.29 1.90
CA LEU A 487 -11.78 -10.48 2.36
C LEU A 487 -11.52 -9.59 3.57
N TYR A 488 -11.80 -10.10 4.77
CA TYR A 488 -11.80 -9.30 5.99
C TYR A 488 -10.51 -9.53 6.76
N VAL A 489 -9.78 -8.45 7.03
CA VAL A 489 -8.49 -8.46 7.72
C VAL A 489 -8.66 -8.09 9.18
N PHE A 490 -8.04 -8.85 10.07
CA PHE A 490 -8.12 -8.70 11.52
C PHE A 490 -6.74 -8.70 12.17
N ASP A 491 -6.64 -8.04 13.32
CA ASP A 491 -5.48 -8.15 14.21
C ASP A 491 -5.52 -9.54 14.87
N PRO A 492 -4.44 -10.34 14.80
CA PRO A 492 -4.35 -11.59 15.55
C PRO A 492 -4.61 -11.44 17.05
N ALA A 493 -4.23 -10.32 17.65
CA ALA A 493 -4.48 -10.05 19.07
C ALA A 493 -5.98 -9.90 19.40
N ALA A 494 -6.83 -9.60 18.41
CA ALA A 494 -8.28 -9.51 18.61
C ALA A 494 -8.93 -10.86 18.93
N PHE A 495 -8.24 -11.97 18.66
CA PHE A 495 -8.68 -13.34 18.96
C PHE A 495 -7.84 -13.99 20.07
N GLY A 496 -7.38 -13.20 21.04
CA GLY A 496 -6.52 -13.66 22.13
C GLY A 496 -7.10 -14.80 23.00
N PRO A 497 -6.35 -15.29 24.01
CA PRO A 497 -6.67 -16.51 24.76
C PRO A 497 -8.04 -16.52 25.48
N SER A 498 -8.63 -15.35 25.76
CA SER A 498 -9.99 -15.26 26.29
C SER A 498 -11.08 -15.60 25.26
N CYS A 499 -10.71 -15.65 23.99
CA CYS A 499 -11.58 -16.02 22.90
C CYS A 499 -11.63 -17.54 22.74
N GLY A 500 -12.63 -18.19 23.34
CA GLY A 500 -12.80 -19.64 23.18
C GLY A 500 -13.42 -20.01 21.82
N ARG A 501 -14.43 -19.25 21.38
CA ARG A 501 -15.13 -19.50 20.12
C ARG A 501 -15.32 -18.20 19.35
N VAL A 502 -15.15 -18.31 18.04
CA VAL A 502 -15.41 -17.22 17.10
C VAL A 502 -16.60 -17.57 16.24
N THR A 503 -17.55 -16.65 16.17
CA THR A 503 -18.75 -16.76 15.34
C THR A 503 -18.59 -15.88 14.11
N LEU A 504 -18.67 -16.48 12.92
CA LEU A 504 -18.68 -15.79 11.64
C LEU A 504 -20.13 -15.76 11.14
N SER A 505 -20.71 -14.57 11.04
CA SER A 505 -22.06 -14.34 10.51
C SER A 505 -21.95 -13.71 9.13
N ILE A 506 -22.21 -14.50 8.10
CA ILE A 506 -22.05 -14.13 6.69
C ILE A 506 -23.41 -13.77 6.12
N TYR A 507 -23.49 -12.64 5.43
CA TYR A 507 -24.71 -12.16 4.79
C TYR A 507 -24.50 -12.15 3.28
N SER A 508 -25.52 -12.57 2.56
CA SER A 508 -25.52 -12.64 1.10
C SER A 508 -26.43 -11.57 0.51
N GLU A 509 -26.17 -11.13 -0.72
CA GLU A 509 -27.03 -10.14 -1.39
C GLU A 509 -28.47 -10.65 -1.57
N LYS A 510 -28.66 -11.98 -1.66
CA LYS A 510 -29.98 -12.61 -1.74
C LYS A 510 -30.74 -12.63 -0.42
N ALA A 511 -30.03 -12.59 0.71
CA ALA A 511 -30.60 -12.66 2.05
C ALA A 511 -29.88 -11.69 3.01
N PRO A 512 -30.04 -10.36 2.80
CA PRO A 512 -29.25 -9.34 3.50
C PRO A 512 -29.47 -9.31 5.02
N GLU A 513 -30.62 -9.80 5.48
CA GLU A 513 -31.02 -9.83 6.90
C GLU A 513 -30.86 -11.19 7.57
N LYS A 514 -30.54 -12.25 6.82
CA LYS A 514 -30.38 -13.60 7.35
C LYS A 514 -28.90 -14.00 7.31
N ALA A 515 -28.30 -14.14 8.48
CA ALA A 515 -26.93 -14.60 8.61
C ALA A 515 -26.83 -16.12 8.37
N ASP A 516 -25.92 -16.52 7.49
CA ASP A 516 -25.34 -17.86 7.44
C ASP A 516 -24.18 -17.91 8.44
N THR A 517 -24.39 -18.63 9.55
CA THR A 517 -23.53 -18.54 10.73
C THR A 517 -22.73 -19.81 10.92
N ILE A 518 -21.41 -19.67 11.07
CA ILE A 518 -20.53 -20.75 11.49
C ILE A 518 -19.79 -20.37 12.77
N THR A 519 -19.52 -21.37 13.62
CA THR A 519 -18.71 -21.19 14.83
C THR A 519 -17.46 -22.03 14.71
N ILE A 520 -16.32 -21.40 14.95
CA ILE A 520 -15.01 -22.03 14.90
C ILE A 520 -14.28 -21.85 16.23
N ASP A 521 -13.34 -22.74 16.49
CA ASP A 521 -12.39 -22.56 17.59
C ASP A 521 -11.44 -21.41 17.25
N ALA A 522 -11.16 -20.53 18.22
CA ALA A 522 -10.29 -19.38 18.00
C ALA A 522 -8.85 -19.79 17.62
N SER A 523 -8.39 -20.98 18.03
CA SER A 523 -7.09 -21.53 17.64
C SER A 523 -6.92 -21.67 16.11
N LEU A 524 -8.00 -21.73 15.34
CA LEU A 524 -7.94 -21.74 13.88
C LEU A 524 -7.54 -20.39 13.28
N LEU A 525 -7.71 -19.29 14.03
CA LEU A 525 -7.36 -17.95 13.58
C LEU A 525 -5.90 -17.60 13.95
N GLY A 526 -5.30 -18.27 14.93
CA GLY A 526 -3.88 -18.13 15.26
C GLY A 526 -3.60 -18.66 16.66
N PRO A 527 -2.33 -18.90 17.03
CA PRO A 527 -2.01 -19.31 18.38
C PRO A 527 -2.39 -18.19 19.35
N PRO A 528 -3.01 -18.49 20.51
CA PRO A 528 -3.11 -17.52 21.58
C PRO A 528 -1.68 -17.11 21.95
N ARG A 529 -1.36 -15.81 21.89
CA ARG A 529 -0.06 -15.32 22.37
C ARG A 529 0.12 -15.81 23.81
N ALA A 530 1.10 -16.68 24.03
CA ALA A 530 1.61 -16.93 25.37
C ALA A 530 2.22 -15.60 25.86
N GLN A 531 1.79 -15.17 27.05
CA GLN A 531 2.24 -13.94 27.69
C GLN A 531 3.73 -14.00 28.03
#